data_AF-A0A290QE83-F1
#
_entry.id   AF-A0A290QE83-F1
#
_cell.length_a   1.000
_cell.length_b   1.000
_cell.length_c   1.000
_cell.angle_alpha   90.00
_cell.angle_beta   90.00
_cell.angle_gamma   90.00
#
_symmetry.space_group_name_H-M   'P 1'
#
loop_
_entity.id
_entity.type
_entity.pdbx_description
1 polymer ?
#
loop_
_entity_poly.entity_id
_entity_poly.type
_entity_poly.pdbx_seq_one_letter_code
_entity_poly.pdbx_strand_id
1 'polypeptide(L)'
;MERGILFSAARASRDHCMKKTFFITLACLVAFVFAVTIWTQRRSIEKNYYGWRVSRLRAEVLAQEKQQIRNVPAHQIYTELEWVYGKTRDYPRVRERIRALKAALADPRNNDQLDEESPEDGSWGKWHTEWMFKLIVSYDHMAGPARFIAPSKYPPRFLDRINSPEKLTAHLNRLLTSEYGGRDNRWELNETIGHLLRLVLREPPAGYSYHPELKETLLDWIMNTARDPETGYWGEHYVRKGRVTKTKDISITFHIVSYLNGEVPDWPKIIDTTLAIKGVRYGWETSNHDHTDAVELFRLGWKHASPAQQAAMRTEIQTMLDWCLRESLRPDGSFTVDQSSIEASQYFGVSFLARIGYFDPARRFWTDQEFPNADRDRERIIDFIRSHYVSAGVGGSMYRVSLTQLGAHDLRRELEAAAKADF
;
A
#
# COMPACT_ATOMS: atom_id res chain seq x y z
N MET A 1 -67.87 -48.17 -24.81
CA MET A 1 -66.42 -48.44 -24.62
C MET A 1 -65.50 -47.30 -25.11
N GLU A 2 -65.95 -46.33 -25.90
CA GLU A 2 -65.03 -45.36 -26.54
C GLU A 2 -64.72 -44.07 -25.76
N ARG A 3 -65.50 -43.69 -24.73
CA ARG A 3 -65.22 -42.48 -23.93
C ARG A 3 -64.10 -42.62 -22.88
N GLY A 4 -63.68 -43.84 -22.55
CA GLY A 4 -62.60 -44.11 -21.58
C GLY A 4 -61.18 -44.02 -22.15
N ILE A 5 -61.03 -44.16 -23.48
CA ILE A 5 -59.71 -44.25 -24.14
C ILE A 5 -59.12 -42.86 -24.41
N LEU A 6 -59.97 -41.85 -24.71
CA LEU A 6 -59.53 -40.48 -24.98
C LEU A 6 -59.02 -39.73 -23.73
N PHE A 7 -59.54 -40.00 -22.54
CA PHE A 7 -59.03 -39.41 -21.29
C PHE A 7 -57.69 -40.01 -20.85
N SER A 8 -57.40 -41.26 -21.22
CA SER A 8 -56.12 -41.93 -20.91
C SER A 8 -54.97 -41.38 -21.76
N ALA A 9 -55.20 -41.16 -23.06
CA ALA A 9 -54.18 -40.63 -23.97
C ALA A 9 -53.75 -39.19 -23.66
N ALA A 10 -54.69 -38.32 -23.26
CA ALA A 10 -54.38 -36.93 -22.88
C ALA A 10 -53.59 -36.83 -21.56
N ARG A 11 -53.83 -37.75 -20.61
CA ARG A 11 -53.09 -37.82 -19.34
C ARG A 11 -51.68 -38.36 -19.56
N ALA A 12 -51.53 -39.40 -20.39
CA ALA A 12 -50.23 -39.94 -20.77
C ALA A 12 -49.36 -38.92 -21.54
N SER A 13 -49.96 -38.09 -22.41
CA SER A 13 -49.27 -37.01 -23.12
C SER A 13 -48.79 -35.89 -22.18
N ARG A 14 -49.63 -35.46 -21.23
CA ARG A 14 -49.22 -34.49 -20.19
C ARG A 14 -48.11 -35.03 -19.29
N ASP A 15 -48.21 -36.28 -18.85
CA ASP A 15 -47.17 -36.90 -18.02
C ASP A 15 -45.85 -37.07 -18.77
N HIS A 16 -45.90 -37.38 -20.07
CA HIS A 16 -44.70 -37.46 -20.91
C HIS A 16 -44.05 -36.08 -21.13
N CYS A 17 -44.86 -35.03 -21.32
CA CYS A 17 -44.37 -33.66 -21.45
C CYS A 17 -43.77 -33.14 -20.13
N MET A 18 -44.46 -33.36 -19.00
CA MET A 18 -43.94 -32.97 -17.68
C MET A 18 -42.64 -33.71 -17.31
N LYS A 19 -42.55 -35.01 -17.63
CA LYS A 19 -41.30 -35.78 -17.40
C LYS A 19 -40.15 -35.23 -18.26
N LYS A 20 -40.38 -34.93 -19.54
CA LYS A 20 -39.34 -34.32 -20.40
C LYS A 20 -38.88 -32.96 -19.87
N THR A 21 -39.79 -32.08 -19.50
CA THR A 21 -39.45 -30.77 -18.92
C THR A 21 -38.69 -30.92 -17.60
N PHE A 22 -39.08 -31.87 -16.75
CA PHE A 22 -38.39 -32.17 -15.50
C PHE A 22 -36.95 -32.66 -15.73
N PHE A 23 -36.74 -33.61 -16.65
CA PHE A 23 -35.40 -34.12 -16.95
C PHE A 23 -34.48 -33.06 -17.58
N ILE A 24 -34.99 -32.21 -18.47
CA ILE A 24 -34.23 -31.10 -19.05
C ILE A 24 -33.84 -30.10 -17.96
N THR A 25 -34.79 -29.71 -17.10
CA THR A 25 -34.53 -28.78 -15.99
C THR A 25 -33.50 -29.34 -15.02
N LEU A 26 -33.62 -30.63 -14.67
CA LEU A 26 -32.66 -31.32 -13.80
C LEU A 26 -31.27 -31.40 -14.44
N ALA A 27 -31.17 -31.73 -15.72
CA ALA A 27 -29.89 -31.77 -16.43
C ALA A 27 -29.23 -30.39 -16.52
N CYS A 28 -30.00 -29.32 -16.79
CA CYS A 28 -29.50 -27.95 -16.76
C CYS A 28 -29.03 -27.54 -15.36
N LEU A 29 -29.77 -27.90 -14.30
CA LEU A 29 -29.39 -27.63 -12.92
C LEU A 29 -28.08 -28.34 -12.55
N VAL A 30 -27.95 -29.63 -12.91
CA VAL A 30 -26.72 -30.40 -12.67
C VAL A 30 -25.54 -29.79 -13.43
N ALA A 31 -25.70 -29.48 -14.72
CA ALA A 31 -24.64 -28.84 -15.51
C ALA A 31 -24.23 -27.48 -14.93
N PHE A 32 -25.19 -26.69 -14.45
CA PHE A 32 -24.92 -25.41 -13.78
C PHE A 32 -24.14 -25.61 -12.47
N VAL A 33 -24.55 -26.55 -11.62
CA VAL A 33 -23.83 -26.86 -10.36
C VAL A 33 -22.40 -27.34 -10.65
N PHE A 34 -22.20 -28.20 -11.64
CA PHE A 34 -20.86 -28.64 -12.07
C PHE A 34 -20.02 -27.48 -12.59
N ALA A 35 -20.58 -26.61 -13.45
CA ALA A 35 -19.88 -25.45 -13.97
C ALA A 35 -19.46 -24.47 -12.85
N VAL A 36 -20.36 -24.20 -11.90
CA VAL A 36 -20.07 -23.35 -10.73
C VAL A 36 -18.98 -23.98 -9.87
N THR A 37 -19.04 -25.29 -9.62
CA THR A 37 -18.05 -26.02 -8.80
C THR A 37 -16.67 -26.03 -9.46
N ILE A 38 -16.59 -26.32 -10.76
CA ILE A 38 -15.35 -26.28 -11.53
C ILE A 38 -14.76 -24.86 -11.51
N TRP A 39 -15.61 -23.84 -11.65
CA TRP A 39 -15.17 -22.44 -11.63
C TRP A 39 -14.67 -21.98 -10.26
N THR A 40 -15.35 -22.33 -9.17
CA THR A 40 -14.89 -22.00 -7.81
C THR A 40 -13.61 -22.75 -7.44
N GLN A 41 -13.52 -24.03 -7.79
CA GLN A 41 -12.33 -24.85 -7.56
C GLN A 41 -11.15 -24.35 -8.37
N ARG A 42 -11.34 -24.01 -9.65
CA ARG A 42 -10.31 -23.39 -10.48
C ARG A 42 -9.81 -22.07 -9.87
N ARG A 43 -10.71 -21.22 -9.37
CA ARG A 43 -10.34 -19.96 -8.70
C ARG A 43 -9.49 -20.19 -7.45
N SER A 44 -9.81 -21.21 -6.66
CA SER A 44 -9.02 -21.58 -5.47
C SER A 44 -7.64 -22.13 -5.85
N ILE A 45 -7.58 -23.00 -6.86
CA ILE A 45 -6.32 -23.56 -7.37
C ILE A 45 -5.42 -22.45 -7.94
N GLU A 46 -5.95 -21.55 -8.77
CA GLU A 46 -5.19 -20.44 -9.33
C GLU A 46 -4.64 -19.53 -8.22
N LYS A 47 -5.45 -19.17 -7.22
CA LYS A 47 -4.98 -18.38 -6.08
C LYS A 47 -3.82 -19.06 -5.35
N ASN A 48 -3.95 -20.33 -5.01
CA ASN A 48 -2.91 -21.07 -4.29
C ASN A 48 -1.65 -21.26 -5.14
N TYR A 49 -1.81 -21.59 -6.42
CA TYR A 49 -0.72 -21.79 -7.37
C TYR A 49 0.10 -20.51 -7.58
N TYR A 50 -0.57 -19.37 -7.82
CA TYR A 50 0.13 -18.10 -7.98
C TYR A 50 0.69 -17.60 -6.65
N GLY A 51 -0.02 -17.81 -5.53
CA GLY A 51 0.47 -17.44 -4.20
C GLY A 51 1.82 -18.05 -3.88
N TRP A 52 1.97 -19.37 -4.02
CA TRP A 52 3.25 -20.04 -3.81
C TRP A 52 4.36 -19.50 -4.73
N ARG A 53 4.05 -19.25 -6.01
CA ARG A 53 5.02 -18.70 -6.97
C ARG A 53 5.47 -17.29 -6.62
N VAL A 54 4.52 -16.42 -6.25
CA VAL A 54 4.82 -15.03 -5.85
C VAL A 54 5.66 -15.03 -4.58
N SER A 55 5.33 -15.84 -3.58
CA SER A 55 6.13 -15.97 -2.35
C SER A 55 7.55 -16.46 -2.62
N ARG A 56 7.73 -17.43 -3.52
CA ARG A 56 9.06 -17.89 -3.92
C ARG A 56 9.86 -16.79 -4.62
N LEU A 57 9.25 -16.07 -5.55
CA LEU A 57 9.92 -14.96 -6.24
C LEU A 57 10.26 -13.81 -5.29
N ARG A 58 9.40 -13.51 -4.30
CA ARG A 58 9.73 -12.58 -3.21
C ARG A 58 11.01 -13.03 -2.50
N ALA A 59 11.11 -14.31 -2.16
CA ALA A 59 12.30 -14.83 -1.48
C ALA A 59 13.57 -14.72 -2.33
N GLU A 60 13.46 -14.91 -3.66
CA GLU A 60 14.58 -14.72 -4.60
C GLU A 60 15.01 -13.24 -4.69
N VAL A 61 14.06 -12.30 -4.75
CA VAL A 61 14.33 -10.85 -4.70
C VAL A 61 15.03 -10.46 -3.38
N LEU A 62 14.48 -10.89 -2.24
CA LEU A 62 15.07 -10.61 -0.93
C LEU A 62 16.44 -11.30 -0.74
N ALA A 63 16.69 -12.43 -1.40
CA ALA A 63 17.99 -13.08 -1.35
C ALA A 63 19.06 -12.25 -2.07
N GLN A 64 18.72 -11.60 -3.19
CA GLN A 64 19.63 -10.66 -3.86
C GLN A 64 19.97 -9.47 -2.95
N GLU A 65 18.98 -8.85 -2.30
CA GLU A 65 19.25 -7.75 -1.34
C GLU A 65 20.17 -8.19 -0.19
N LYS A 66 19.95 -9.38 0.37
CA LYS A 66 20.81 -9.95 1.43
C LYS A 66 22.24 -10.20 0.96
N GLN A 67 22.41 -10.54 -0.31
CA GLN A 67 23.71 -10.71 -0.96
C GLN A 67 24.31 -9.39 -1.45
N GLN A 68 23.71 -8.26 -1.04
CA GLN A 68 24.11 -6.92 -1.43
C GLN A 68 24.01 -6.64 -2.95
N ILE A 69 23.18 -7.39 -3.67
CA ILE A 69 22.94 -7.19 -5.10
C ILE A 69 21.76 -6.22 -5.26
N ARG A 70 22.01 -5.07 -5.90
CA ARG A 70 20.97 -4.12 -6.27
C ARG A 70 20.32 -4.52 -7.59
N ASN A 71 19.01 -4.83 -7.59
CA ASN A 71 18.26 -5.15 -8.80
C ASN A 71 16.94 -4.36 -8.85
N VAL A 72 17.03 -3.07 -9.17
CA VAL A 72 15.88 -2.16 -9.29
C VAL A 72 14.77 -2.73 -10.20
N PRO A 73 15.07 -3.33 -11.37
CA PRO A 73 14.05 -3.96 -12.21
C PRO A 73 13.24 -5.03 -11.46
N ALA A 74 13.92 -5.93 -10.74
CA ALA A 74 13.26 -7.00 -10.01
C ALA A 74 12.35 -6.47 -8.91
N HIS A 75 12.76 -5.43 -8.16
CA HIS A 75 11.94 -4.80 -7.14
C HIS A 75 10.69 -4.13 -7.68
N GLN A 76 10.81 -3.34 -8.75
CA GLN A 76 9.66 -2.70 -9.38
C GLN A 76 8.69 -3.75 -9.94
N ILE A 77 9.22 -4.80 -10.58
CA ILE A 77 8.38 -5.86 -11.12
C ILE A 77 7.66 -6.65 -10.03
N TYR A 78 8.38 -6.99 -8.96
CA TYR A 78 7.82 -7.70 -7.82
C TYR A 78 6.72 -6.90 -7.12
N THR A 79 6.95 -5.61 -6.84
CA THR A 79 5.98 -4.76 -6.14
C THR A 79 4.67 -4.68 -6.92
N GLU A 80 4.74 -4.53 -8.24
CA GLU A 80 3.53 -4.58 -9.07
C GLU A 80 2.91 -5.97 -9.11
N LEU A 81 3.71 -7.04 -9.20
CA LEU A 81 3.21 -8.42 -9.18
C LEU A 81 2.44 -8.72 -7.89
N GLU A 82 2.95 -8.29 -6.74
CA GLU A 82 2.29 -8.43 -5.44
C GLU A 82 0.92 -7.76 -5.43
N TRP A 83 0.83 -6.54 -5.97
CA TRP A 83 -0.42 -5.84 -6.11
C TRP A 83 -1.37 -6.52 -7.11
N VAL A 84 -0.94 -6.87 -8.32
CA VAL A 84 -1.80 -7.53 -9.32
C VAL A 84 -2.36 -8.84 -8.75
N TYR A 85 -1.49 -9.67 -8.15
CA TYR A 85 -1.88 -10.93 -7.55
C TYR A 85 -2.84 -10.72 -6.37
N GLY A 86 -2.53 -9.79 -5.47
CA GLY A 86 -3.28 -9.59 -4.23
C GLY A 86 -4.59 -8.83 -4.41
N LYS A 87 -4.68 -7.94 -5.42
CA LYS A 87 -5.71 -6.89 -5.48
C LYS A 87 -6.58 -6.90 -6.72
N THR A 88 -6.15 -7.42 -7.88
CA THR A 88 -6.90 -7.20 -9.13
C THR A 88 -7.61 -8.44 -9.67
N ARG A 89 -7.19 -9.64 -9.23
CA ARG A 89 -7.61 -10.94 -9.81
C ARG A 89 -7.29 -11.09 -11.30
N ASP A 90 -6.42 -10.25 -11.86
CA ASP A 90 -6.00 -10.30 -13.25
C ASP A 90 -4.89 -11.35 -13.44
N TYR A 91 -5.29 -12.63 -13.47
CA TYR A 91 -4.34 -13.73 -13.63
C TYR A 91 -3.54 -13.73 -14.93
N PRO A 92 -4.07 -13.29 -16.10
CA PRO A 92 -3.25 -13.03 -17.27
C PRO A 92 -2.07 -12.12 -16.97
N ARG A 93 -2.31 -10.98 -16.31
CA ARG A 93 -1.25 -10.06 -15.93
C ARG A 93 -0.32 -10.63 -14.85
N VAL A 94 -0.84 -11.40 -13.88
CA VAL A 94 0.02 -12.15 -12.93
C VAL A 94 1.02 -13.04 -13.67
N ARG A 95 0.58 -13.78 -14.70
CA ARG A 95 1.48 -14.64 -15.49
C ARG A 95 2.53 -13.83 -16.24
N GLU A 96 2.15 -12.69 -16.80
CA GLU A 96 3.07 -11.78 -17.47
C GLU A 96 4.13 -11.25 -16.51
N ARG A 97 3.71 -10.69 -15.37
CA ARG A 97 4.62 -10.13 -14.37
C ARG A 97 5.52 -11.20 -13.73
N ILE A 98 5.05 -12.44 -13.55
CA ILE A 98 5.90 -13.57 -13.15
C ILE A 98 7.00 -13.85 -14.20
N ARG A 99 6.66 -13.84 -15.50
CA ARG A 99 7.67 -14.05 -16.55
C ARG A 99 8.68 -12.91 -16.58
N ALA A 100 8.20 -11.67 -16.48
CA ALA A 100 9.06 -10.49 -16.42
C ALA A 100 10.01 -10.54 -15.21
N LEU A 101 9.52 -10.90 -14.02
CA LEU A 101 10.35 -10.98 -12.82
C LEU A 101 11.42 -12.06 -12.93
N LYS A 102 11.07 -13.23 -13.46
CA LYS A 102 12.04 -14.30 -13.72
C LYS A 102 13.12 -13.88 -14.70
N ALA A 103 12.75 -13.19 -15.77
CA ALA A 103 13.72 -12.66 -16.73
C ALA A 103 14.63 -11.62 -16.06
N ALA A 104 14.06 -10.72 -15.24
CA ALA A 104 14.82 -9.71 -14.54
C ALA A 104 15.83 -10.29 -13.53
N LEU A 105 15.43 -11.32 -12.78
CA LEU A 105 16.28 -12.02 -11.82
C LEU A 105 17.39 -12.85 -12.49
N ALA A 106 17.15 -13.34 -13.71
CA ALA A 106 18.09 -14.20 -14.43
C ALA A 106 19.14 -13.44 -15.25
N ASP A 107 18.98 -12.13 -15.44
CA ASP A 107 19.86 -11.31 -16.27
C ASP A 107 20.78 -10.43 -15.40
N PRO A 108 22.09 -10.76 -15.29
CA PRO A 108 23.03 -10.01 -14.47
C PRO A 108 23.22 -8.57 -14.91
N ARG A 109 22.83 -8.19 -16.14
CA ARG A 109 22.92 -6.80 -16.61
C ARG A 109 21.95 -5.86 -15.89
N ASN A 110 20.95 -6.41 -15.21
CA ASN A 110 20.04 -5.66 -14.35
C ASN A 110 20.67 -5.34 -12.98
N ASN A 111 21.76 -6.01 -12.61
CA ASN A 111 22.47 -5.71 -11.37
C ASN A 111 23.07 -4.32 -11.48
N ASP A 112 22.86 -3.53 -10.43
CA ASP A 112 23.29 -2.14 -10.31
C ASP A 112 22.71 -1.19 -11.36
N GLN A 113 21.80 -1.67 -12.21
CA GLN A 113 21.09 -0.82 -13.17
C GLN A 113 20.22 0.18 -12.43
N LEU A 114 20.38 1.45 -12.80
CA LEU A 114 19.60 2.55 -12.26
C LEU A 114 18.30 2.71 -13.05
N ASP A 115 17.29 3.24 -12.36
CA ASP A 115 16.11 3.75 -13.02
C ASP A 115 16.45 5.04 -13.78
N GLU A 116 15.62 5.40 -14.75
CA GLU A 116 15.82 6.57 -15.60
C GLU A 116 14.49 7.27 -15.86
N GLU A 117 14.55 8.59 -15.95
CA GLU A 117 13.40 9.40 -16.34
C GLU A 117 13.00 9.12 -17.80
N SER A 118 11.72 8.80 -17.99
CA SER A 118 11.07 8.54 -19.27
C SER A 118 11.05 9.79 -20.15
N PRO A 119 11.66 9.78 -21.35
CA PRO A 119 11.53 10.89 -22.30
C PRO A 119 10.10 11.06 -22.83
N GLU A 120 9.27 10.02 -22.77
CA GLU A 120 7.91 10.02 -23.29
C GLU A 120 6.97 10.91 -22.44
N ASP A 121 7.04 10.77 -21.11
CA ASP A 121 6.06 11.36 -20.19
C ASP A 121 6.67 11.94 -18.89
N GLY A 122 7.99 11.94 -18.76
CA GLY A 122 8.70 12.44 -17.56
C GLY A 122 8.50 11.60 -16.30
N SER A 123 7.94 10.38 -16.42
CA SER A 123 7.83 9.45 -15.29
C SER A 123 9.12 8.69 -15.02
N TRP A 124 9.31 8.27 -13.78
CA TRP A 124 10.24 7.20 -13.39
C TRP A 124 9.47 5.89 -13.21
N GLY A 125 10.18 4.79 -12.98
CA GLY A 125 9.59 3.48 -12.79
C GLY A 125 9.35 2.74 -14.12
N LYS A 126 10.34 2.70 -15.02
CA LYS A 126 10.15 2.16 -16.37
C LYS A 126 9.75 0.68 -16.41
N TRP A 127 9.99 -0.07 -15.34
CA TRP A 127 9.58 -1.48 -15.24
C TRP A 127 8.17 -1.65 -14.68
N HIS A 128 7.56 -0.57 -14.17
CA HIS A 128 6.13 -0.55 -13.84
C HIS A 128 5.27 -0.31 -15.07
N THR A 129 4.11 -0.97 -15.08
CA THR A 129 3.09 -0.76 -16.11
C THR A 129 1.84 -0.05 -15.57
N GLU A 130 1.59 -0.08 -14.26
CA GLU A 130 0.55 0.78 -13.66
C GLU A 130 1.02 2.21 -13.42
N TRP A 131 0.13 3.15 -13.74
CA TRP A 131 0.34 4.58 -13.49
C TRP A 131 0.59 4.92 -12.01
N MET A 132 -0.09 4.27 -11.06
CA MET A 132 0.13 4.54 -9.63
C MET A 132 1.58 4.26 -9.22
N PHE A 133 2.18 3.16 -9.68
CA PHE A 133 3.57 2.87 -9.32
C PHE A 133 4.55 3.86 -9.96
N LYS A 134 4.27 4.29 -11.20
CA LYS A 134 5.01 5.41 -11.80
C LYS A 134 4.88 6.69 -10.97
N LEU A 135 3.69 7.02 -10.47
CA LEU A 135 3.46 8.16 -9.59
C LEU A 135 4.29 8.08 -8.30
N ILE A 136 4.32 6.91 -7.64
CA ILE A 136 5.09 6.66 -6.41
C ILE A 136 6.59 6.90 -6.67
N VAL A 137 7.16 6.21 -7.66
CA VAL A 137 8.59 6.29 -7.95
C VAL A 137 8.97 7.70 -8.43
N SER A 138 8.16 8.30 -9.32
CA SER A 138 8.42 9.67 -9.80
C SER A 138 8.37 10.69 -8.67
N TYR A 139 7.46 10.54 -7.70
CA TYR A 139 7.43 11.41 -6.53
C TYR A 139 8.74 11.35 -5.75
N ASP A 140 9.29 10.16 -5.50
CA ASP A 140 10.53 10.00 -4.75
C ASP A 140 11.72 10.69 -5.43
N HIS A 141 11.74 10.69 -6.76
CA HIS A 141 12.76 11.38 -7.57
C HIS A 141 12.55 12.91 -7.66
N MET A 142 11.30 13.40 -7.70
CA MET A 142 11.00 14.82 -7.88
C MET A 142 10.89 15.62 -6.57
N ALA A 143 10.22 15.06 -5.58
CA ALA A 143 9.72 15.76 -4.39
C ALA A 143 9.82 14.93 -3.10
N GLY A 144 10.52 13.79 -3.14
CA GLY A 144 10.76 12.93 -2.00
C GLY A 144 11.62 13.58 -0.91
N PRO A 145 11.54 13.09 0.33
CA PRO A 145 12.30 13.61 1.47
C PRO A 145 13.83 13.54 1.29
N ALA A 146 14.31 12.79 0.31
CA ALA A 146 15.72 12.75 -0.06
C ALA A 146 16.18 13.93 -0.95
N ARG A 147 15.28 14.70 -1.57
CA ARG A 147 15.58 15.79 -2.55
C ARG A 147 16.83 15.52 -3.41
N PHE A 148 16.90 14.32 -3.95
CA PHE A 148 17.77 13.91 -5.04
C PHE A 148 16.77 13.67 -6.18
N ILE A 149 16.81 14.29 -7.34
CA ILE A 149 17.94 14.50 -8.25
C ILE A 149 17.72 15.86 -8.95
N ALA A 150 18.66 16.28 -9.80
CA ALA A 150 18.56 17.39 -10.73
C ALA A 150 17.12 17.68 -11.23
N PRO A 151 16.80 18.94 -11.58
CA PRO A 151 15.50 19.29 -12.17
C PRO A 151 15.08 18.25 -13.21
N SER A 152 13.80 17.85 -13.19
CA SER A 152 13.23 16.90 -14.16
C SER A 152 13.75 17.24 -15.55
N LYS A 153 14.37 16.27 -16.22
CA LYS A 153 14.88 16.45 -17.59
C LYS A 153 13.73 16.64 -18.56
N TYR A 154 12.58 16.03 -18.27
CA TYR A 154 11.39 16.04 -19.09
C TYR A 154 10.20 16.56 -18.28
N PRO A 155 9.25 17.27 -18.91
CA PRO A 155 8.01 17.65 -18.22
C PRO A 155 7.25 16.40 -17.75
N PRO A 156 6.76 16.34 -16.49
CA PRO A 156 6.07 15.19 -15.90
C PRO A 156 4.62 15.06 -16.43
N ARG A 157 4.47 14.90 -17.75
CA ARG A 157 3.20 14.73 -18.47
C ARG A 157 2.41 13.50 -18.03
N PHE A 158 3.02 12.55 -17.34
CA PHE A 158 2.28 11.45 -16.72
C PHE A 158 1.20 11.95 -15.73
N LEU A 159 1.34 13.18 -15.19
CA LEU A 159 0.34 13.83 -14.34
C LEU A 159 -0.87 14.39 -15.12
N ASP A 160 -0.80 14.52 -16.45
CA ASP A 160 -1.89 15.04 -17.31
C ASP A 160 -3.15 14.16 -17.25
N ARG A 161 -3.00 12.92 -16.80
CA ARG A 161 -4.08 11.98 -16.52
C ARG A 161 -5.05 12.51 -15.46
N ILE A 162 -4.56 13.33 -14.51
CA ILE A 162 -5.33 13.88 -13.39
C ILE A 162 -5.34 15.40 -13.35
N ASN A 163 -4.60 16.09 -14.22
CA ASN A 163 -4.41 17.55 -14.17
C ASN A 163 -5.60 18.38 -14.72
N SER A 164 -6.82 18.07 -14.28
CA SER A 164 -8.00 18.93 -14.34
C SER A 164 -8.99 18.52 -13.25
N PRO A 165 -9.90 19.42 -12.80
CA PRO A 165 -10.91 19.09 -11.79
C PRO A 165 -11.73 17.83 -12.13
N GLU A 166 -12.18 17.71 -13.39
CA GLU A 166 -13.00 16.61 -13.88
C GLU A 166 -12.22 15.30 -13.91
N LYS A 167 -10.98 15.34 -14.44
CA LYS A 167 -10.11 14.16 -14.53
C LYS A 167 -9.75 13.63 -13.15
N LEU A 168 -9.39 14.52 -12.22
CA LEU A 168 -9.05 14.16 -10.85
C LEU A 168 -10.26 13.52 -10.15
N THR A 169 -11.41 14.18 -10.18
CA THR A 169 -12.64 13.71 -9.51
C THR A 169 -13.10 12.38 -10.08
N ALA A 170 -13.13 12.23 -11.40
CA ALA A 170 -13.50 10.97 -12.05
C ALA A 170 -12.51 9.85 -11.72
N HIS A 171 -11.22 10.16 -11.63
CA HIS A 171 -10.20 9.20 -11.24
C HIS A 171 -10.39 8.72 -9.79
N LEU A 172 -10.51 9.65 -8.84
CA LEU A 172 -10.63 9.33 -7.41
C LEU A 172 -11.97 8.63 -7.09
N ASN A 173 -13.08 9.03 -7.71
CA ASN A 173 -14.38 8.37 -7.52
C ASN A 173 -14.38 6.90 -7.98
N ARG A 174 -13.66 6.61 -9.08
CA ARG A 174 -13.48 5.23 -9.55
C ARG A 174 -12.67 4.38 -8.57
N LEU A 175 -11.67 4.98 -7.90
CA LEU A 175 -10.84 4.29 -6.90
C LEU A 175 -11.54 4.16 -5.55
N LEU A 176 -12.43 5.09 -5.21
CA LEU A 176 -13.13 5.11 -3.92
C LEU A 176 -13.96 3.84 -3.70
N THR A 177 -14.45 3.21 -4.77
CA THR A 177 -15.32 2.03 -4.66
C THR A 177 -14.64 0.77 -5.18
N SER A 178 -14.60 -0.27 -4.35
CA SER A 178 -14.10 -1.61 -4.68
C SER A 178 -15.24 -2.60 -4.87
N GLU A 179 -15.03 -3.56 -5.78
CA GLU A 179 -15.96 -4.65 -6.01
C GLU A 179 -15.68 -5.80 -5.04
N TYR A 180 -16.68 -6.21 -4.25
CA TYR A 180 -16.49 -7.33 -3.33
C TYR A 180 -16.21 -8.64 -4.09
N GLY A 181 -15.01 -9.19 -3.93
CA GLY A 181 -14.55 -10.37 -4.65
C GLY A 181 -14.10 -10.10 -6.09
N GLY A 182 -14.00 -8.83 -6.50
CA GLY A 182 -13.43 -8.35 -7.76
C GLY A 182 -12.08 -7.67 -7.54
N ARG A 183 -11.88 -6.52 -8.18
CA ARG A 183 -10.72 -5.64 -7.95
C ARG A 183 -10.91 -4.85 -6.66
N ASP A 184 -9.89 -4.93 -5.80
CA ASP A 184 -9.69 -4.14 -4.60
C ASP A 184 -8.85 -2.91 -4.96
N ASN A 185 -9.48 -1.74 -4.95
CA ASN A 185 -8.87 -0.46 -5.27
C ASN A 185 -8.15 0.17 -4.07
N ARG A 186 -8.20 -0.42 -2.86
CA ARG A 186 -7.62 0.16 -1.64
C ARG A 186 -6.18 0.63 -1.80
N TRP A 187 -5.34 -0.24 -2.35
CA TRP A 187 -3.93 0.08 -2.52
C TRP A 187 -3.76 1.24 -3.51
N GLU A 188 -4.49 1.19 -4.63
CA GLU A 188 -4.46 2.27 -5.63
C GLU A 188 -4.93 3.61 -5.06
N LEU A 189 -6.03 3.58 -4.31
CA LEU A 189 -6.57 4.75 -3.64
C LEU A 189 -5.59 5.34 -2.63
N ASN A 190 -5.02 4.49 -1.77
CA ASN A 190 -4.10 4.89 -0.71
C ASN A 190 -2.88 5.62 -1.26
N GLU A 191 -2.21 5.00 -2.23
CA GLU A 191 -0.99 5.57 -2.80
C GLU A 191 -1.28 6.78 -3.67
N THR A 192 -2.36 6.76 -4.46
CA THR A 192 -2.74 7.90 -5.29
C THR A 192 -3.02 9.13 -4.42
N ILE A 193 -3.86 9.01 -3.39
CA ILE A 193 -4.16 10.14 -2.50
C ILE A 193 -2.91 10.61 -1.76
N GLY A 194 -2.14 9.67 -1.18
CA GLY A 194 -0.95 10.01 -0.41
C GLY A 194 0.08 10.77 -1.24
N HIS A 195 0.30 10.39 -2.49
CA HIS A 195 1.24 11.07 -3.38
C HIS A 195 0.69 12.37 -3.96
N LEU A 196 -0.60 12.41 -4.33
CA LEU A 196 -1.22 13.64 -4.80
C LEU A 196 -1.27 14.73 -3.73
N LEU A 197 -1.57 14.40 -2.48
CA LEU A 197 -1.51 15.38 -1.38
C LEU A 197 -0.10 15.98 -1.24
N ARG A 198 0.94 15.15 -1.33
CA ARG A 198 2.33 15.60 -1.25
C ARG A 198 2.79 16.41 -2.45
N LEU A 199 2.21 16.17 -3.62
CA LEU A 199 2.56 16.84 -4.89
C LEU A 199 1.77 18.12 -5.13
N VAL A 200 0.46 18.10 -4.89
CA VAL A 200 -0.48 19.18 -5.22
C VAL A 200 -0.55 20.24 -4.14
N LEU A 201 -0.37 19.88 -2.86
CA LEU A 201 -0.35 20.87 -1.77
C LEU A 201 0.96 21.66 -1.69
N ARG A 202 2.00 21.19 -2.37
CA ARG A 202 3.33 21.80 -2.43
C ARG A 202 3.53 22.53 -3.75
N GLU A 203 4.73 23.04 -3.98
CA GLU A 203 5.10 23.64 -5.25
C GLU A 203 5.05 22.61 -6.39
N PRO A 204 4.59 23.02 -7.59
CA PRO A 204 4.58 22.13 -8.73
C PRO A 204 6.01 21.71 -9.11
N PRO A 205 6.17 20.50 -9.70
CA PRO A 205 7.46 20.09 -10.25
C PRO A 205 8.00 21.11 -11.26
N ALA A 206 9.33 21.21 -11.35
CA ALA A 206 9.99 22.10 -12.30
C ALA A 206 9.48 21.85 -13.74
N GLY A 207 9.11 22.91 -14.44
CA GLY A 207 8.61 22.82 -15.83
C GLY A 207 7.20 22.25 -15.97
N TYR A 208 6.45 22.10 -14.87
CA TYR A 208 5.06 21.66 -14.88
C TYR A 208 4.15 22.67 -14.18
N SER A 209 2.93 22.82 -14.68
CA SER A 209 1.90 23.65 -14.06
C SER A 209 0.67 22.81 -13.78
N TYR A 210 0.22 22.82 -12.53
CA TYR A 210 -1.10 22.27 -12.21
C TYR A 210 -2.20 23.19 -12.75
N HIS A 211 -3.34 22.60 -13.07
CA HIS A 211 -4.58 23.35 -13.28
C HIS A 211 -4.86 24.21 -12.02
N PRO A 212 -5.24 25.49 -12.16
CA PRO A 212 -5.38 26.40 -11.01
C PRO A 212 -6.32 25.87 -9.91
N GLU A 213 -7.38 25.17 -10.30
CA GLU A 213 -8.38 24.60 -9.38
C GLU A 213 -8.01 23.21 -8.82
N LEU A 214 -6.92 22.58 -9.27
CA LEU A 214 -6.61 21.18 -8.92
C LEU A 214 -6.49 20.96 -7.41
N LYS A 215 -5.85 21.91 -6.72
CA LYS A 215 -5.65 21.87 -5.26
C LYS A 215 -6.98 21.95 -4.52
N GLU A 216 -7.85 22.86 -4.92
CA GLU A 216 -9.17 23.02 -4.32
C GLU A 216 -10.03 21.79 -4.56
N THR A 217 -10.06 21.26 -5.80
CA THR A 217 -10.79 20.03 -6.12
C THR A 217 -10.31 18.84 -5.28
N LEU A 218 -8.99 18.68 -5.09
CA LEU A 218 -8.46 17.59 -4.27
C LEU A 218 -8.94 17.70 -2.81
N LEU A 219 -8.84 18.89 -2.23
CA LEU A 219 -9.21 19.13 -0.83
C LEU A 219 -10.72 18.98 -0.61
N ASP A 220 -11.53 19.52 -1.52
CA ASP A 220 -12.99 19.36 -1.49
C ASP A 220 -13.38 17.88 -1.56
N TRP A 221 -12.79 17.13 -2.51
CA TRP A 221 -13.06 15.69 -2.63
C TRP A 221 -12.70 14.93 -1.35
N ILE A 222 -11.54 15.21 -0.75
CA ILE A 222 -11.11 14.58 0.50
C ILE A 222 -12.09 14.87 1.63
N MET A 223 -12.47 16.13 1.83
CA MET A 223 -13.26 16.54 2.98
C MET A 223 -14.75 16.23 2.83
N ASN A 224 -15.30 16.39 1.63
CA ASN A 224 -16.74 16.40 1.38
C ASN A 224 -17.25 15.14 0.66
N THR A 225 -16.37 14.38 -0.02
CA THR A 225 -16.76 13.14 -0.71
C THR A 225 -16.22 11.88 -0.02
N ALA A 226 -14.92 11.84 0.27
CA ALA A 226 -14.27 10.62 0.75
C ALA A 226 -14.39 10.39 2.26
N ARG A 227 -14.53 11.47 3.04
CA ARG A 227 -14.59 11.40 4.51
C ARG A 227 -15.86 10.71 4.98
N ASP A 228 -15.73 9.87 6.00
CA ASP A 228 -16.85 9.37 6.76
C ASP A 228 -17.12 10.24 8.00
N PRO A 229 -18.19 11.06 8.02
CA PRO A 229 -18.46 11.94 9.15
C PRO A 229 -18.83 11.18 10.44
N GLU A 230 -19.26 9.93 10.36
CA GLU A 230 -19.61 9.12 11.55
C GLU A 230 -18.38 8.72 12.36
N THR A 231 -17.25 8.53 11.68
CA THR A 231 -15.99 8.01 12.27
C THR A 231 -14.83 9.00 12.19
N GLY A 232 -14.97 10.05 11.37
CA GLY A 232 -13.89 10.99 11.04
C GLY A 232 -12.82 10.39 10.14
N TYR A 233 -12.99 9.14 9.69
CA TYR A 233 -12.00 8.38 8.93
C TYR A 233 -12.18 8.51 7.41
N TRP A 234 -11.14 8.09 6.70
CA TRP A 234 -11.17 7.87 5.27
C TRP A 234 -10.90 6.40 4.96
N GLY A 235 -11.43 5.95 3.84
CA GLY A 235 -11.24 4.58 3.38
C GLY A 235 -12.00 4.31 2.09
N GLU A 236 -11.76 3.14 1.52
CA GLU A 236 -12.55 2.66 0.39
C GLU A 236 -13.99 2.30 0.79
N HIS A 237 -14.85 2.24 -0.21
CA HIS A 237 -16.22 1.79 -0.15
C HIS A 237 -16.33 0.40 -0.79
N TYR A 238 -16.95 -0.55 -0.10
CA TYR A 238 -17.32 -1.84 -0.69
C TYR A 238 -18.78 -1.87 -1.08
N VAL A 239 -19.05 -2.24 -2.32
CA VAL A 239 -20.41 -2.54 -2.77
C VAL A 239 -20.65 -4.04 -2.72
N ARG A 240 -21.65 -4.46 -1.93
CA ARG A 240 -22.13 -5.85 -1.89
C ARG A 240 -23.65 -5.88 -1.93
N LYS A 241 -24.22 -6.46 -2.98
CA LYS A 241 -25.69 -6.54 -3.20
C LYS A 241 -26.38 -5.16 -3.09
N GLY A 242 -25.77 -4.12 -3.69
CA GLY A 242 -26.28 -2.75 -3.64
C GLY A 242 -26.04 -1.99 -2.33
N ARG A 243 -25.55 -2.65 -1.27
CA ARG A 243 -25.17 -1.98 -0.02
C ARG A 243 -23.72 -1.50 -0.08
N VAL A 244 -23.51 -0.22 0.23
CA VAL A 244 -22.18 0.37 0.42
C VAL A 244 -21.74 0.18 1.87
N THR A 245 -20.51 -0.27 2.08
CA THR A 245 -19.85 -0.31 3.39
C THR A 245 -18.59 0.53 3.32
N LYS A 246 -18.50 1.60 4.12
CA LYS A 246 -17.29 2.40 4.24
C LYS A 246 -16.28 1.71 5.16
N THR A 247 -15.02 1.74 4.77
CA THR A 247 -13.93 1.20 5.60
C THR A 247 -13.32 2.29 6.47
N LYS A 248 -12.77 1.87 7.61
CA LYS A 248 -12.01 2.71 8.53
C LYS A 248 -10.53 2.40 8.30
N ASP A 249 -10.00 2.89 7.18
CA ASP A 249 -8.67 2.49 6.71
C ASP A 249 -7.58 3.33 7.37
N ILE A 250 -6.73 2.68 8.17
CA ILE A 250 -5.71 3.40 8.93
C ILE A 250 -4.67 4.07 8.04
N SER A 251 -4.19 3.42 6.98
CA SER A 251 -3.12 3.99 6.15
C SER A 251 -3.62 5.14 5.29
N ILE A 252 -4.85 5.04 4.77
CA ILE A 252 -5.46 6.15 4.02
C ILE A 252 -5.67 7.34 4.95
N THR A 253 -6.21 7.09 6.14
CA THR A 253 -6.43 8.14 7.15
C THR A 253 -5.10 8.75 7.60
N PHE A 254 -4.09 7.93 7.87
CA PHE A 254 -2.73 8.36 8.18
C PHE A 254 -2.17 9.28 7.10
N HIS A 255 -2.22 8.90 5.83
CA HIS A 255 -1.70 9.73 4.75
C HIS A 255 -2.42 11.08 4.65
N ILE A 256 -3.75 11.08 4.70
CA ILE A 256 -4.54 12.31 4.63
C ILE A 256 -4.23 13.22 5.80
N VAL A 257 -4.35 12.71 7.03
CA VAL A 257 -4.18 13.51 8.25
C VAL A 257 -2.74 14.01 8.38
N SER A 258 -1.74 13.17 8.07
CA SER A 258 -0.32 13.56 8.16
C SER A 258 0.06 14.61 7.13
N TYR A 259 -0.41 14.49 5.88
CA TYR A 259 -0.06 15.45 4.83
C TYR A 259 -0.88 16.75 4.89
N LEU A 260 -2.01 16.74 5.60
CA LEU A 260 -2.71 17.94 6.05
C LEU A 260 -2.18 18.48 7.38
N ASN A 261 -1.08 17.94 7.91
CA ASN A 261 -0.46 18.35 9.18
C ASN A 261 -1.44 18.38 10.37
N GLY A 262 -2.41 17.47 10.36
CA GLY A 262 -3.45 17.38 11.37
C GLY A 262 -4.57 18.41 11.27
N GLU A 263 -4.63 19.21 10.20
CA GLU A 263 -5.69 20.18 9.93
C GLU A 263 -6.96 19.48 9.41
N VAL A 264 -7.58 18.69 10.29
CA VAL A 264 -8.81 17.94 10.03
C VAL A 264 -9.81 18.10 11.20
N PRO A 265 -11.12 18.00 10.95
CA PRO A 265 -12.13 18.08 12.01
C PRO A 265 -12.31 16.76 12.78
N ASP A 266 -13.00 16.84 13.91
CA ASP A 266 -13.44 15.71 14.75
C ASP A 266 -12.32 14.82 15.34
N TRP A 267 -11.21 15.43 15.78
CA TRP A 267 -10.11 14.70 16.41
C TRP A 267 -10.51 13.68 17.49
N PRO A 268 -11.39 13.99 18.47
CA PRO A 268 -11.82 12.99 19.45
C PRO A 268 -12.40 11.72 18.80
N LYS A 269 -13.17 11.87 17.73
CA LYS A 269 -13.80 10.77 16.99
C LYS A 269 -12.78 9.97 16.17
N ILE A 270 -11.79 10.65 15.58
CA ILE A 270 -10.65 10.00 14.92
C ILE A 270 -9.94 9.13 15.94
N ILE A 271 -9.60 9.64 17.12
CA ILE A 271 -8.87 8.90 18.17
C ILE A 271 -9.67 7.68 18.66
N ASP A 272 -10.96 7.86 18.94
CA ASP A 272 -11.84 6.74 19.34
C ASP A 272 -11.90 5.66 18.25
N THR A 273 -11.99 6.09 16.99
CA THR A 273 -11.97 5.16 15.86
C THR A 273 -10.63 4.46 15.73
N THR A 274 -9.50 5.16 15.86
CA THR A 274 -8.16 4.57 15.83
C THR A 274 -8.04 3.48 16.89
N LEU A 275 -8.42 3.76 18.13
CA LEU A 275 -8.36 2.77 19.21
C LEU A 275 -9.27 1.57 18.94
N ALA A 276 -10.48 1.81 18.40
CA ALA A 276 -11.48 0.77 18.16
C ALA A 276 -11.18 -0.17 16.98
N ILE A 277 -10.33 0.23 16.03
CA ILE A 277 -10.00 -0.59 14.85
C ILE A 277 -8.76 -1.48 15.04
N LYS A 278 -8.17 -1.52 16.25
CA LYS A 278 -7.09 -2.45 16.55
C LYS A 278 -7.53 -3.91 16.27
N GLY A 279 -6.72 -4.66 15.53
CA GLY A 279 -7.00 -6.05 15.13
C GLY A 279 -8.19 -6.24 14.18
N VAL A 280 -8.73 -5.16 13.61
CA VAL A 280 -9.77 -5.21 12.58
C VAL A 280 -9.12 -5.11 11.20
N ARG A 281 -9.76 -5.69 10.17
CA ARG A 281 -9.32 -5.53 8.77
C ARG A 281 -9.18 -4.03 8.43
N TYR A 282 -8.01 -3.65 7.92
CA TYR A 282 -7.60 -2.27 7.62
C TYR A 282 -7.38 -1.34 8.82
N GLY A 283 -7.45 -1.88 10.03
CA GLY A 283 -6.90 -1.24 11.21
C GLY A 283 -5.43 -1.59 11.40
N TRP A 284 -4.99 -1.69 12.65
CA TRP A 284 -3.59 -1.87 13.02
C TRP A 284 -3.44 -2.96 14.07
N GLU A 285 -2.34 -3.72 14.04
CA GLU A 285 -2.02 -4.64 15.14
C GLU A 285 -0.55 -5.04 15.21
N THR A 286 0.00 -5.64 14.15
CA THR A 286 1.25 -6.43 14.25
C THR A 286 2.28 -6.14 13.15
N SER A 287 2.58 -4.87 12.91
CA SER A 287 3.72 -4.47 12.08
C SER A 287 4.23 -3.09 12.46
N ASN A 288 5.51 -2.81 12.19
CA ASN A 288 6.07 -1.46 12.38
C ASN A 288 5.37 -0.43 11.46
N HIS A 289 4.86 -0.88 10.31
CA HIS A 289 4.09 -0.05 9.38
C HIS A 289 2.80 0.42 10.06
N ASP A 290 1.99 -0.50 10.55
CA ASP A 290 0.72 -0.17 11.20
C ASP A 290 0.94 0.65 12.48
N HIS A 291 2.00 0.36 13.24
CA HIS A 291 2.38 1.14 14.43
C HIS A 291 2.79 2.57 14.06
N THR A 292 3.50 2.76 12.94
CA THR A 292 3.82 4.09 12.40
C THR A 292 2.55 4.87 12.08
N ASP A 293 1.60 4.23 11.38
CA ASP A 293 0.34 4.87 10.97
C ASP A 293 -0.48 5.29 12.20
N ALA A 294 -0.65 4.37 13.16
CA ALA A 294 -1.42 4.62 14.37
C ALA A 294 -0.80 5.71 15.24
N VAL A 295 0.52 5.67 15.46
CA VAL A 295 1.15 6.59 16.40
C VAL A 295 1.27 8.01 15.87
N GLU A 296 1.35 8.19 14.55
CA GLU A 296 1.28 9.52 13.97
C GLU A 296 -0.09 10.16 14.16
N LEU A 297 -1.17 9.38 14.03
CA LEU A 297 -2.53 9.86 14.35
C LEU A 297 -2.65 10.22 15.83
N PHE A 298 -2.10 9.41 16.74
CA PHE A 298 -2.06 9.73 18.17
C PHE A 298 -1.26 10.99 18.46
N ARG A 299 -0.10 11.16 17.84
CA ARG A 299 0.76 12.33 18.00
C ARG A 299 0.07 13.62 17.57
N LEU A 300 -0.53 13.62 16.38
CA LEU A 300 -1.25 14.78 15.85
C LEU A 300 -2.53 15.08 16.64
N GLY A 301 -3.23 14.05 17.10
CA GLY A 301 -4.45 14.15 17.89
C GLY A 301 -4.24 14.44 19.38
N TRP A 302 -3.02 14.31 19.92
CA TRP A 302 -2.75 14.30 21.36
C TRP A 302 -3.33 15.50 22.12
N LYS A 303 -3.16 16.71 21.57
CA LYS A 303 -3.66 17.96 22.18
C LYS A 303 -5.19 18.11 22.13
N HIS A 304 -5.85 17.32 21.29
CA HIS A 304 -7.31 17.30 21.12
C HIS A 304 -7.98 16.18 21.91
N ALA A 305 -7.18 15.23 22.43
CA ALA A 305 -7.66 14.08 23.17
C ALA A 305 -8.12 14.46 24.57
N SER A 306 -9.17 13.81 25.05
CA SER A 306 -9.53 13.81 26.46
C SER A 306 -8.47 13.09 27.31
N PRO A 307 -8.41 13.31 28.64
CA PRO A 307 -7.51 12.58 29.51
C PRO A 307 -7.66 11.05 29.43
N ALA A 308 -8.89 10.55 29.25
CA ALA A 308 -9.16 9.12 29.09
C ALA A 308 -8.58 8.58 27.78
N GLN A 309 -8.72 9.33 26.67
CA GLN A 309 -8.12 8.98 25.39
C GLN A 309 -6.60 9.01 25.45
N GLN A 310 -6.00 10.00 26.12
CA GLN A 310 -4.54 10.05 26.32
C GLN A 310 -4.03 8.84 27.11
N ALA A 311 -4.75 8.41 28.15
CA ALA A 311 -4.41 7.21 28.91
C ALA A 311 -4.50 5.93 28.05
N ALA A 312 -5.53 5.81 27.22
CA ALA A 312 -5.67 4.69 26.28
C ALA A 312 -4.55 4.69 25.22
N MET A 313 -4.28 5.83 24.58
CA MET A 313 -3.20 5.98 23.61
C MET A 313 -1.83 5.65 24.23
N ARG A 314 -1.55 6.11 25.45
CA ARG A 314 -0.31 5.79 26.18
C ARG A 314 -0.12 4.28 26.35
N THR A 315 -1.18 3.59 26.75
CA THR A 315 -1.16 2.12 26.93
C THR A 315 -0.83 1.41 25.61
N GLU A 316 -1.43 1.88 24.53
CA GLU A 316 -1.20 1.31 23.20
C GLU A 316 0.20 1.61 22.67
N ILE A 317 0.70 2.84 22.82
CA ILE A 317 2.08 3.20 22.42
C ILE A 317 3.11 2.36 23.18
N GLN A 318 2.91 2.13 24.50
CA GLN A 318 3.78 1.26 25.27
C GLN A 318 3.77 -0.18 24.71
N THR A 319 2.59 -0.71 24.39
CA THR A 319 2.44 -2.05 23.82
C THR A 319 3.14 -2.18 22.47
N MET A 320 3.01 -1.16 21.60
CA MET A 320 3.70 -1.10 20.30
C MET A 320 5.23 -1.05 20.49
N LEU A 321 5.71 -0.23 21.44
CA LEU A 321 7.13 -0.11 21.76
C LEU A 321 7.71 -1.45 22.22
N ASP A 322 7.04 -2.10 23.16
CA ASP A 322 7.46 -3.39 23.70
C ASP A 322 7.52 -4.47 22.61
N TRP A 323 6.52 -4.51 21.73
CA TRP A 323 6.52 -5.41 20.57
C TRP A 323 7.65 -5.08 19.59
N CYS A 324 7.83 -3.81 19.24
CA CYS A 324 8.86 -3.37 18.31
C CYS A 324 10.26 -3.79 18.79
N LEU A 325 10.58 -3.54 20.07
CA LEU A 325 11.88 -3.86 20.64
C LEU A 325 12.12 -5.36 20.84
N ARG A 326 11.06 -6.15 21.10
CA ARG A 326 11.19 -7.58 21.40
C ARG A 326 11.04 -8.49 20.19
N GLU A 327 10.09 -8.18 19.32
CA GLU A 327 9.64 -9.08 18.25
C GLU A 327 10.11 -8.60 16.86
N SER A 328 10.40 -7.30 16.70
CA SER A 328 10.78 -6.73 15.41
C SER A 328 12.27 -6.37 15.31
N LEU A 329 12.79 -5.57 16.24
CA LEU A 329 14.19 -5.17 16.28
C LEU A 329 15.08 -6.38 16.61
N ARG A 330 16.03 -6.68 15.73
CA ARG A 330 16.95 -7.80 15.88
C ARG A 330 18.29 -7.36 16.47
N PRO A 331 19.08 -8.30 17.02
CA PRO A 331 20.39 -7.98 17.61
C PRO A 331 21.37 -7.30 16.65
N ASP A 332 21.25 -7.52 15.35
CA ASP A 332 22.09 -6.93 14.30
C ASP A 332 21.65 -5.52 13.86
N GLY A 333 20.58 -4.98 14.45
CA GLY A 333 20.03 -3.67 14.08
C GLY A 333 19.02 -3.71 12.93
N SER A 334 18.77 -4.89 12.34
CA SER A 334 17.70 -5.07 11.35
C SER A 334 16.33 -5.15 12.01
N PHE A 335 15.28 -4.82 11.27
CA PHE A 335 13.90 -5.13 11.67
C PHE A 335 13.37 -6.39 10.97
N THR A 336 12.32 -6.98 11.52
CA THR A 336 11.60 -8.08 10.87
C THR A 336 11.10 -7.65 9.49
N VAL A 337 11.37 -8.47 8.47
CA VAL A 337 11.04 -8.16 7.07
C VAL A 337 9.61 -8.56 6.79
N ASP A 338 8.70 -7.59 6.90
CA ASP A 338 7.29 -7.74 6.57
C ASP A 338 6.89 -6.98 5.28
N GLN A 339 7.71 -6.04 4.82
CA GLN A 339 7.52 -5.26 3.60
C GLN A 339 8.10 -5.92 2.33
N SER A 340 7.88 -5.28 1.18
CA SER A 340 8.39 -5.73 -0.13
C SER A 340 9.92 -5.68 -0.25
N SER A 341 10.62 -4.98 0.65
CA SER A 341 12.09 -4.91 0.74
C SER A 341 12.59 -4.88 2.19
N ILE A 342 13.86 -5.22 2.39
CA ILE A 342 14.57 -5.00 3.66
C ILE A 342 14.60 -3.50 3.98
N GLU A 343 14.86 -2.67 2.97
CA GLU A 343 14.92 -1.22 3.11
C GLU A 343 13.61 -0.64 3.67
N ALA A 344 12.46 -1.04 3.13
CA ALA A 344 11.17 -0.56 3.59
C ALA A 344 10.87 -1.03 5.02
N SER A 345 11.16 -2.29 5.33
CA SER A 345 10.99 -2.85 6.68
C SER A 345 11.84 -2.10 7.71
N GLN A 346 13.08 -1.76 7.34
CA GLN A 346 13.97 -0.96 8.16
C GLN A 346 13.41 0.45 8.39
N TYR A 347 12.91 1.10 7.33
CA TYR A 347 12.33 2.43 7.44
C TYR A 347 11.16 2.46 8.41
N PHE A 348 10.20 1.54 8.33
CA PHE A 348 9.05 1.57 9.24
C PHE A 348 9.44 1.35 10.70
N GLY A 349 10.44 0.51 10.98
CA GLY A 349 10.96 0.33 12.34
C GLY A 349 11.57 1.62 12.91
N VAL A 350 12.46 2.27 12.14
CA VAL A 350 13.07 3.55 12.55
C VAL A 350 12.02 4.65 12.67
N SER A 351 11.13 4.73 11.68
CA SER A 351 10.04 5.69 11.56
C SER A 351 9.09 5.66 12.77
N PHE A 352 8.75 4.46 13.26
CA PHE A 352 7.96 4.28 14.47
C PHE A 352 8.71 4.77 15.71
N LEU A 353 9.92 4.25 15.96
CA LEU A 353 10.72 4.61 17.15
C LEU A 353 11.04 6.11 17.21
N ALA A 354 11.34 6.74 16.08
CA ALA A 354 11.61 8.17 16.01
C ALA A 354 10.36 9.03 16.32
N ARG A 355 9.16 8.59 15.88
CA ARG A 355 7.90 9.34 16.11
C ARG A 355 7.45 9.33 17.55
N ILE A 356 7.72 8.26 18.28
CA ILE A 356 7.37 8.16 19.71
C ILE A 356 8.39 8.84 20.63
N GLY A 357 9.47 9.41 20.08
CA GLY A 357 10.55 10.00 20.88
C GLY A 357 11.39 8.97 21.62
N TYR A 358 11.61 7.78 21.03
CA TYR A 358 12.48 6.77 21.60
C TYR A 358 13.94 7.25 21.63
N PHE A 359 14.42 7.80 20.51
CA PHE A 359 15.77 8.34 20.37
C PHE A 359 15.93 9.81 20.82
N ASP A 360 14.82 10.54 20.94
CA ASP A 360 14.83 11.98 21.21
C ASP A 360 13.73 12.34 22.22
N PRO A 361 14.09 12.61 23.50
CA PRO A 361 13.15 13.03 24.52
C PRO A 361 12.32 14.26 24.15
N ALA A 362 12.85 15.19 23.33
CA ALA A 362 12.14 16.40 22.94
C ALA A 362 10.95 16.13 22.01
N ARG A 363 10.91 14.96 21.36
CA ARG A 363 9.80 14.50 20.52
C ARG A 363 8.78 13.67 21.28
N ARG A 364 9.06 13.33 22.54
CA ARG A 364 8.24 12.44 23.35
C ARG A 364 7.04 13.20 23.89
N PHE A 365 5.84 12.79 23.48
CA PHE A 365 4.58 13.47 23.83
C PHE A 365 3.71 12.67 24.81
N TRP A 366 4.02 11.39 25.02
CA TRP A 366 3.11 10.43 25.65
C TRP A 366 3.58 9.92 27.02
N THR A 367 4.87 10.07 27.36
CA THR A 367 5.47 9.61 28.61
C THR A 367 6.72 10.44 28.95
N ASP A 368 7.11 10.44 30.21
CA ASP A 368 8.38 11.01 30.69
C ASP A 368 9.45 9.92 30.94
N GLN A 369 9.11 8.65 30.72
CA GLN A 369 10.03 7.53 30.92
C GLN A 369 11.30 7.65 30.08
N GLU A 370 12.45 7.34 30.70
CA GLU A 370 13.73 7.24 30.00
C GLU A 370 13.92 5.90 29.29
N PHE A 371 14.67 5.92 28.18
CA PHE A 371 14.99 4.74 27.38
C PHE A 371 16.50 4.53 27.33
N PRO A 372 17.11 3.90 28.36
CA PRO A 372 18.57 3.82 28.50
C PRO A 372 19.27 3.03 27.39
N ASN A 373 18.55 2.17 26.67
CA ASN A 373 19.10 1.42 25.53
C ASN A 373 19.03 2.19 24.20
N ALA A 374 18.40 3.37 24.15
CA ALA A 374 18.06 4.03 22.89
C ALA A 374 19.29 4.37 22.03
N ASP A 375 20.39 4.81 22.63
CA ASP A 375 21.61 5.15 21.88
C ASP A 375 22.30 3.90 21.33
N ARG A 376 22.38 2.83 22.12
CA ARG A 376 22.94 1.56 21.67
C ARG A 376 22.13 0.96 20.53
N ASP A 377 20.80 1.02 20.62
CA ASP A 377 19.91 0.48 19.59
C ASP A 377 19.96 1.36 18.32
N ARG A 378 20.09 2.69 18.48
CA ARG A 378 20.34 3.64 17.37
C ARG A 378 21.61 3.31 16.61
N GLU A 379 22.72 3.08 17.31
CA GLU A 379 24.02 2.76 16.70
C GLU A 379 23.96 1.50 15.84
N ARG A 380 23.38 0.41 16.36
CA ARG A 380 23.25 -0.85 15.59
C ARG A 380 22.36 -0.69 14.36
N ILE A 381 21.28 0.08 14.48
CA ILE A 381 20.41 0.40 13.34
C ILE A 381 21.19 1.18 12.27
N ILE A 382 21.99 2.17 12.67
CA ILE A 382 22.85 2.95 11.75
C ILE A 382 23.85 2.02 11.06
N ASP A 383 24.52 1.14 11.80
CA ASP A 383 25.51 0.22 11.26
C ASP A 383 24.88 -0.77 10.26
N PHE A 384 23.69 -1.29 10.58
CA PHE A 384 22.92 -2.12 9.65
C PHE A 384 22.64 -1.37 8.35
N ILE A 385 22.07 -0.15 8.44
CA ILE A 385 21.77 0.68 7.25
C ILE A 385 23.04 0.94 6.44
N ARG A 386 24.16 1.27 7.08
CA ARG A 386 25.45 1.51 6.41
C ARG A 386 25.87 0.29 5.59
N SER A 387 25.77 -0.91 6.17
CA SER A 387 26.17 -2.15 5.50
C SER A 387 25.24 -2.57 4.36
N HIS A 388 23.99 -2.12 4.35
CA HIS A 388 22.99 -2.49 3.35
C HIS A 388 22.63 -1.36 2.37
N TYR A 389 23.27 -0.19 2.47
CA TYR A 389 22.91 0.97 1.67
C TYR A 389 23.04 0.73 0.16
N VAL A 390 24.05 -0.02 -0.27
CA VAL A 390 24.31 -0.30 -1.70
C VAL A 390 23.23 -1.17 -2.34
N SER A 391 22.59 -2.03 -1.55
CA SER A 391 21.60 -3.02 -2.01
C SER A 391 20.16 -2.62 -1.72
N ALA A 392 19.94 -1.33 -1.57
CA ALA A 392 18.67 -0.76 -1.18
C ALA A 392 17.58 -1.02 -2.25
N GLY A 393 16.56 -1.80 -1.91
CA GLY A 393 15.54 -2.27 -2.85
C GLY A 393 14.65 -1.19 -3.47
N VAL A 394 14.52 -0.03 -2.82
CA VAL A 394 13.79 1.13 -3.35
C VAL A 394 14.73 2.30 -3.70
N GLY A 395 16.01 2.01 -3.95
CA GLY A 395 16.99 3.01 -4.39
C GLY A 395 17.59 3.85 -3.26
N GLY A 396 17.48 3.39 -2.01
CA GLY A 396 18.15 3.99 -0.84
C GLY A 396 17.42 5.19 -0.24
N SER A 397 16.28 5.60 -0.80
CA SER A 397 15.52 6.77 -0.33
C SER A 397 15.06 6.61 1.11
N MET A 398 14.58 5.42 1.45
CA MET A 398 14.06 5.09 2.77
C MET A 398 15.19 4.95 3.80
N TYR A 399 16.35 4.42 3.41
CA TYR A 399 17.54 4.46 4.27
C TYR A 399 18.02 5.88 4.56
N ARG A 400 18.03 6.78 3.56
CA ARG A 400 18.39 8.20 3.79
C ARG A 400 17.47 8.90 4.78
N VAL A 401 16.16 8.65 4.68
CA VAL A 401 15.19 9.19 5.65
C VAL A 401 15.45 8.62 7.03
N SER A 402 15.69 7.32 7.13
CA SER A 402 16.00 6.64 8.40
C SER A 402 17.24 7.23 9.07
N LEU A 403 18.34 7.41 8.32
CA LEU A 403 19.57 8.05 8.83
C LEU A 403 19.32 9.48 9.32
N THR A 404 18.47 10.24 8.61
CA THR A 404 18.07 11.59 9.03
C THR A 404 17.28 11.56 10.34
N GLN A 405 16.37 10.62 10.51
CA GLN A 405 15.59 10.43 11.75
C GLN A 405 16.46 9.99 12.93
N LEU A 406 17.58 9.31 12.66
CA LEU A 406 18.56 8.87 13.68
C LEU A 406 19.61 9.94 14.00
N GLY A 407 19.61 11.09 13.30
CA GLY A 407 20.59 12.16 13.47
C GLY A 407 21.94 11.92 12.77
N ALA A 408 22.03 10.93 11.89
CA ALA A 408 23.27 10.53 11.20
C ALA A 408 23.47 11.28 9.87
N HIS A 409 23.46 12.62 9.92
CA HIS A 409 23.52 13.47 8.71
C HIS A 409 24.83 13.38 7.93
N ASP A 410 25.96 13.19 8.62
CA ASP A 410 27.28 13.09 7.99
C ASP A 410 27.40 11.81 7.18
N LEU A 411 27.01 10.68 7.77
CA LEU A 411 26.97 9.40 7.09
C LEU A 411 26.06 9.42 5.86
N ARG A 412 24.93 10.14 5.93
CA ARG A 412 24.05 10.33 4.76
C ARG A 412 24.82 10.98 3.59
N ARG A 413 25.58 12.04 3.87
CA ARG A 413 26.37 12.75 2.84
C ARG A 413 27.49 11.88 2.28
N GLU A 414 28.16 11.11 3.13
CA GLU A 414 29.23 10.19 2.71
C GLU A 414 28.69 9.09 1.77
N LEU A 415 27.59 8.45 2.14
CA LEU A 415 26.95 7.41 1.33
C LEU A 415 26.41 7.98 0.01
N GLU A 416 25.91 9.22 0.02
CA GLU A 416 25.51 9.94 -1.20
C GLU A 416 26.71 10.27 -2.11
N ALA A 417 27.84 10.68 -1.54
CA ALA A 417 29.06 10.97 -2.30
C ALA A 417 29.67 9.71 -2.89
N ALA A 418 29.71 8.61 -2.13
CA ALA A 418 30.16 7.31 -2.61
C ALA A 418 29.28 6.80 -3.75
N ALA A 419 27.95 6.85 -3.57
CA ALA A 419 27.02 6.50 -4.63
C ALA A 419 27.28 7.32 -5.89
N LYS A 420 27.51 8.64 -5.77
CA LYS A 420 27.83 9.57 -6.87
C LYS A 420 29.21 9.36 -7.51
N ALA A 421 30.19 8.79 -6.82
CA ALA A 421 31.55 8.62 -7.30
C ALA A 421 31.77 7.32 -8.11
N ASP A 422 30.82 6.38 -8.02
CA ASP A 422 30.72 5.21 -8.89
C ASP A 422 30.01 5.54 -10.24
N PHE A 423 29.84 6.83 -10.54
CA PHE A 423 29.37 7.40 -11.82
C PHE A 423 30.51 8.14 -12.52
#